data_AF-A0A7X1J566-F1
#
_entry.id   AF-A0A7X1J566-F1
#
_cell.length_a   1.000
_cell.length_b   1.000
_cell.length_c   1.000
_cell.angle_alpha   90.00
_cell.angle_beta   90.00
_cell.angle_gamma   90.00
#
_symmetry.space_group_name_H-M   'P 1'
#
loop_
_entity.id
_entity.type
_entity.pdbx_description
1 polymer ?
#
loop_
_entity_poly.entity_id
_entity_poly.type
_entity_poly.pdbx_seq_one_letter_code
_entity_poly.pdbx_strand_id
1 'polypeptide(L)' 'MTHNLVDPATVTTEMAVQLRTWRVDEDFSWRAVAQAASDLWGSEYGSNQLYGEDLCAAAAQVLGENPYQDPWN' A
#
# COMPACT_ATOMS: atom_id res chain seq x y z
N MET A 1 -13.60 -12.32 -5.46
CA MET A 1 -13.16 -11.46 -6.58
C MET A 1 -12.10 -10.56 -5.98
N THR A 2 -10.85 -10.68 -6.40
CA THR A 2 -9.80 -9.73 -6.03
C THR A 2 -10.13 -8.43 -6.75
N HIS A 3 -10.65 -7.45 -6.01
CA HIS A 3 -10.65 -6.07 -6.50
C HIS A 3 -9.18 -5.69 -6.59
N ASN A 4 -8.69 -5.33 -7.78
CA ASN A 4 -7.32 -4.87 -7.99
C ASN A 4 -7.43 -3.36 -8.21
N LEU A 5 -7.61 -2.61 -7.12
CA LEU A 5 -7.75 -1.15 -7.13
C LEU A 5 -6.42 -0.47 -7.47
N VAL A 6 -5.31 -1.18 -7.27
CA VAL A 6 -3.96 -0.72 -7.57
C VAL A 6 -3.31 -1.72 -8.52
N ASP A 7 -2.84 -1.23 -9.67
CA ASP A 7 -1.94 -2.00 -10.54
C ASP A 7 -0.50 -1.84 -10.02
N PRO A 8 0.20 -2.92 -9.63
CA PRO A 8 1.60 -2.85 -9.22
C PRO A 8 2.51 -2.17 -10.23
N ALA A 9 2.20 -2.25 -11.54
CA ALA A 9 2.97 -1.58 -12.58
C ALA A 9 2.92 -0.05 -12.51
N THR A 10 1.96 0.51 -11.76
CA THR A 10 1.82 1.96 -11.54
C THR A 10 2.46 2.45 -10.24
N VAL A 11 2.87 1.53 -9.34
CA VAL A 11 3.58 1.85 -8.10
C VAL A 11 5.08 1.89 -8.39
N THR A 12 5.70 3.06 -8.24
CA THR A 12 7.16 3.20 -8.39
C THR A 12 7.88 2.59 -7.18
N THR A 13 9.18 2.29 -7.34
CA THR A 13 10.01 1.80 -6.22
C THR A 13 10.03 2.77 -5.05
N GLU A 14 10.07 4.08 -5.30
CA GLU A 14 10.05 5.12 -4.26
C GLU A 14 8.74 5.10 -3.48
N MET A 15 7.59 4.98 -4.19
CA MET A 15 6.29 4.82 -3.55
C MET A 15 6.23 3.54 -2.73
N ALA A 16 6.75 2.43 -3.28
CA ALA A 16 6.76 1.14 -2.59
C ALA A 16 7.56 1.18 -1.28
N VAL A 17 8.73 1.82 -1.28
CA VAL A 17 9.53 2.03 -0.07
C VAL A 17 8.75 2.85 0.97
N GLN A 18 8.11 3.95 0.55
CA GLN A 18 7.32 4.78 1.47
C GLN A 18 6.12 4.04 2.05
N LEU A 19 5.39 3.28 1.22
CA LEU A 19 4.27 2.43 1.65
C LEU A 19 4.73 1.37 2.64
N ARG A 20 5.89 0.76 2.42
CA ARG A 20 6.51 -0.18 3.36
C ARG A 20 6.84 0.51 4.68
N THR A 21 7.47 1.68 4.66
CA THR A 21 7.79 2.42 5.88
C THR A 21 6.53 2.73 6.70
N TRP A 22 5.47 3.23 6.08
CA TRP A 22 4.21 3.46 6.80
C TRP A 22 3.65 2.17 7.38
N ARG A 23 3.57 1.10 6.57
CA ARG A 23 2.91 -0.14 7.00
C ARG A 23 3.70 -0.89 8.07
N VAL A 24 5.02 -0.96 7.92
CA VAL A 24 5.92 -1.83 8.68
C VAL A 24 6.66 -1.10 9.79
N ASP A 25 7.23 0.07 9.49
CA ASP A 25 8.10 0.77 10.43
C ASP A 25 7.31 1.73 11.32
N GLU A 26 6.18 2.25 10.83
CA GLU A 26 5.29 3.19 11.55
C GLU A 26 3.96 2.55 11.99
N ASP A 27 3.76 1.25 11.76
CA ASP A 27 2.57 0.48 12.15
C ASP A 27 1.23 1.07 11.67
N PHE A 28 1.21 1.72 10.50
CA PHE A 28 -0.03 2.22 9.94
C PHE A 28 -0.97 1.05 9.61
N SER A 29 -2.23 1.18 10.03
CA SER A 29 -3.30 0.32 9.50
C SER A 29 -3.47 0.55 7.99
N TRP A 30 -4.03 -0.40 7.25
CA TRP A 30 -4.30 -0.22 5.81
C TRP A 30 -5.14 1.02 5.52
N ARG A 31 -6.09 1.39 6.38
CA ARG A 31 -6.88 2.62 6.21
C ARG A 31 -6.04 3.88 6.37
N ALA A 32 -5.06 3.85 7.28
CA ALA A 32 -4.12 4.96 7.47
C ALA A 32 -3.15 5.08 6.30
N VAL A 33 -2.65 3.95 5.78
CA VAL A 33 -1.87 3.92 4.52
C VAL A 33 -2.66 4.51 3.36
N ALA A 34 -3.91 4.07 3.18
CA ALA A 34 -4.81 4.57 2.14
C ALA A 34 -5.00 6.09 2.26
N GLN A 35 -5.29 6.58 3.46
CA GLN A 35 -5.46 8.02 3.71
C GLN A 35 -4.17 8.80 3.40
N ALA A 36 -3.03 8.35 3.91
CA ALA A 36 -1.74 9.00 3.68
C ALA A 36 -1.36 9.02 2.20
N ALA A 37 -1.60 7.92 1.47
CA ALA A 37 -1.37 7.84 0.03
C ALA A 37 -2.32 8.78 -0.75
N SER A 38 -3.60 8.84 -0.37
CA SER A 38 -4.55 9.78 -0.97
C SER A 38 -4.17 11.24 -0.72
N ASP A 39 -3.69 11.57 0.47
CA ASP A 39 -3.27 12.93 0.82
C ASP A 39 -1.96 13.32 0.11
N LEU A 40 -1.02 12.37 -0.04
CA LEU A 40 0.30 12.64 -0.62
C LEU A 40 0.30 12.60 -2.15
N TRP A 41 -0.36 11.62 -2.77
CA TRP A 41 -0.30 11.38 -4.21
C TRP A 41 -1.62 11.65 -4.94
N GLY A 42 -2.71 11.90 -4.21
CA GLY A 42 -4.03 12.13 -4.78
C GLY A 42 -4.71 10.82 -5.19
N SER A 43 -5.78 10.46 -4.50
CA SER A 43 -6.65 9.34 -4.86
C SER A 43 -8.07 9.60 -4.38
N GLU A 44 -9.06 9.17 -5.17
CA GLU A 44 -10.48 9.28 -4.83
C GLU A 44 -10.94 8.29 -3.75
N TYR A 45 -10.09 7.32 -3.39
CA TYR A 45 -10.45 6.26 -2.45
C TYR A 45 -10.30 6.68 -0.98
N GLY A 46 -9.55 7.75 -0.67
CA GLY A 46 -9.32 8.22 0.71
C GLY A 46 -8.84 7.09 1.63
N SER A 47 -9.40 7.02 2.85
CA SER A 47 -9.13 5.97 3.85
C SER A 47 -9.77 4.59 3.56
N ASN A 48 -10.06 4.28 2.29
CA ASN A 48 -10.63 2.98 1.92
C ASN A 48 -9.65 1.84 2.24
N GLN A 49 -10.12 0.88 3.04
CA GLN A 49 -9.31 -0.23 3.51
C GLN A 49 -8.78 -1.12 2.39
N LEU A 50 -9.62 -1.48 1.41
CA LEU A 50 -9.23 -2.34 0.29
C LEU A 50 -8.17 -1.65 -0.58
N TYR A 51 -8.30 -0.33 -0.77
CA TYR A 51 -7.29 0.45 -1.47
C TYR A 51 -5.94 0.43 -0.74
N GLY A 52 -5.95 0.58 0.58
CA GLY A 52 -4.74 0.50 1.41
C GLY A 52 -4.09 -0.88 1.42
N GLU A 53 -4.90 -1.94 1.44
CA GLU A 53 -4.43 -3.32 1.34
C GLU A 53 -3.78 -3.57 -0.03
N ASP A 54 -4.44 -3.16 -1.12
CA ASP A 54 -3.91 -3.28 -2.48
C ASP A 54 -2.62 -2.46 -2.69
N LEU A 55 -2.53 -1.26 -2.09
CA LEU A 55 -1.30 -0.47 -2.09
C LEU A 55 -0.15 -1.21 -1.41
N CYS A 56 -0.40 -1.81 -0.24
CA CYS A 56 0.61 -2.59 0.47
C CYS A 56 1.01 -3.85 -0.34
N ALA A 57 0.04 -4.54 -0.93
CA ALA A 57 0.29 -5.71 -1.76
C ALA A 57 1.11 -5.37 -3.01
N ALA A 58 0.79 -4.27 -3.70
CA ALA A 58 1.53 -3.77 -4.84
C ALA A 58 2.96 -3.35 -4.45
N ALA A 59 3.12 -2.64 -3.33
CA ALA A 59 4.42 -2.24 -2.81
C ALA A 59 5.31 -3.45 -2.50
N ALA A 60 4.77 -4.45 -1.79
CA ALA A 60 5.50 -5.68 -1.49
C ALA A 60 5.96 -6.39 -2.78
N GLN A 61 5.10 -6.47 -3.80
CA GLN A 61 5.47 -7.06 -5.10
C GLN A 61 6.61 -6.29 -5.80
N VAL A 62 6.55 -4.95 -5.80
CA VAL A 62 7.60 -4.10 -6.38
C VAL A 62 8.94 -4.29 -5.65
N LEU A 63 8.90 -4.51 -4.33
CA LEU A 63 10.08 -4.75 -3.51
C LEU A 63 10.55 -6.22 -3.51
N GLY A 64 9.81 -7.13 -4.14
CA GLY A 64 10.10 -8.57 -4.14
C GLY A 64 9.81 -9.26 -2.79
N GLU A 65 8.95 -8.68 -1.97
CA GLU A 65 8.52 -9.19 -0.68
C GLU A 65 7.14 -9.89 -0.76
N ASN A 66 6.79 -10.66 0.27
CA ASN A 66 5.48 -11.32 0.37
C ASN A 66 4.52 -10.49 1.26
N PRO A 67 3.43 -9.93 0.72
CA PRO A 67 2.50 -9.10 1.50
C PRO A 67 1.66 -9.87 2.53
N TYR A 68 1.60 -11.20 2.45
CA TYR A 68 0.78 -12.03 3.35
C TYR A 68 1.58 -12.60 4.53
N GLN A 69 2.82 -12.17 4.70
CA GLN A 69 3.73 -12.59 5.76
C GLN A 69 4.29 -11.37 6.47
N ASP A 70 4.86 -11.59 7.66
CA ASP A 70 5.66 -10.57 8.32
C ASP A 70 6.73 -10.03 7.34
N PRO A 71 6.91 -8.71 7.26
CA PRO A 71 6.41 -7.71 8.23
C PRO A 71 5.09 -7.01 7.84
N TRP A 72 4.39 -7.44 6.79
CA TRP A 72 3.23 -6.71 6.23
C TRP A 72 1.90 -7.00 6.93
N ASN A 73 1.81 -8.09 7.69
CA ASN A 73 0.56 -8.64 8.26
C ASN A 73 0.39 -8.29 9.74
#